data_AF-A0A8W8N6N7-F1
#
_entry.id   AF-A0A8W8N6N7-F1
#
_cell.length_a   1.000
_cell.length_b   1.000
_cell.length_c   1.000
_cell.angle_alpha   90.00
_cell.angle_beta   90.00
_cell.angle_gamma   90.00
#
_symmetry.space_group_name_H-M   'P 1'
#
loop_
_entity.id
_entity.type
_entity.pdbx_description
1 polymer ?
#
loop_
_entity_poly.entity_id
_entity_poly.type
_entity_poly.pdbx_seq_one_letter_code
_entity_poly.pdbx_strand_id
1 'polypeptide(L)'
;EKPLAMYIFAKDHAVAQKFLDNTSSGGFVFNDTMMHAGLMSLPFGGVGGSGMGGYHGFHTFDTFCHKRSVLERKHGGEAMIAIRYPPYTQKKGSIVRWIMKKKPQKSGIRTLIPYFLFGTIFAVLFKVYGLQNKIPFLR
;
A
#
# COMPACT_ATOMS: atom_id res chain seq x y z
N GLU A 1 21.34 12.44 -20.30
CA GLU A 1 21.59 11.01 -20.02
C GLU A 1 21.63 10.74 -18.52
N LYS A 2 21.18 9.56 -18.08
CA LYS A 2 21.14 9.17 -16.65
C LYS A 2 22.22 8.12 -16.36
N PRO A 3 23.11 8.34 -15.37
CA PRO A 3 24.23 7.44 -15.10
C PRO A 3 23.81 6.18 -14.32
N LEU A 4 24.64 5.14 -14.40
CA LEU A 4 24.43 3.89 -13.66
C LEU A 4 24.60 4.09 -12.15
N ALA A 5 25.61 4.84 -11.72
CA ALA A 5 25.86 5.13 -10.31
C ALA A 5 26.21 6.62 -10.11
N MET A 6 25.82 7.16 -8.96
CA MET A 6 26.16 8.51 -8.51
C MET A 6 26.80 8.45 -7.13
N TYR A 7 27.98 9.07 -7.00
CA TYR A 7 28.76 9.13 -5.77
C TYR A 7 28.81 10.56 -5.26
N ILE A 8 28.34 10.80 -4.05
CA ILE A 8 28.38 12.12 -3.41
C ILE A 8 29.25 12.04 -2.16
N PHE A 9 30.20 12.97 -2.03
CA PHE A 9 31.02 13.13 -0.83
C PHE A 9 30.73 14.47 -0.19
N ALA A 10 30.15 14.44 1.02
CA ALA A 10 29.87 15.65 1.78
C ALA A 10 29.84 15.33 3.28
N LYS A 11 30.16 16.33 4.10
CA LYS A 11 29.98 16.23 5.56
C LYS A 11 28.52 16.45 5.96
N ASP A 12 27.83 17.36 5.27
CA ASP A 12 26.45 17.69 5.53
C ASP A 12 25.50 16.78 4.73
N HIS A 13 24.61 16.09 5.44
CA HIS A 13 23.61 15.21 4.86
C HIS A 13 22.57 15.97 4.03
N ALA A 14 22.32 17.25 4.31
CA ALA A 14 21.39 18.06 3.54
C ALA A 14 21.87 18.24 2.09
N VAL A 15 23.19 18.29 1.87
CA VAL A 15 23.78 18.35 0.53
C VAL A 15 23.50 17.04 -0.22
N ALA A 16 23.74 15.89 0.40
CA ALA A 16 23.48 14.59 -0.21
C ALA A 16 22.00 14.41 -0.55
N GLN A 17 21.11 14.80 0.37
CA GLN A 17 19.67 14.75 0.16
C GLN A 17 19.23 15.63 -1.02
N LYS A 18 19.80 16.84 -1.13
CA LYS A 18 19.53 17.73 -2.26
C LYS A 18 19.91 17.07 -3.59
N PHE A 19 21.04 16.38 -3.68
CA PHE A 19 21.40 15.63 -4.89
C PHE A 19 20.47 14.44 -5.14
N LEU A 20 20.14 13.69 -4.10
CA LEU A 20 19.22 12.55 -4.20
C LEU A 20 17.85 12.96 -4.72
N ASP A 21 17.30 14.09 -4.24
CA ASP A 21 15.96 14.56 -4.61
C ASP A 21 15.91 15.21 -6.00
N ASN A 22 17.02 15.77 -6.47
CA ASN A 22 17.08 16.55 -7.72
C ASN A 22 17.75 15.80 -8.89
N THR A 23 18.19 14.56 -8.70
CA THR A 23 18.85 13.77 -9.74
C THR A 23 18.26 12.36 -9.87
N SER A 24 18.63 11.65 -10.92
CA SER A 24 18.18 10.28 -11.18
C SER A 24 19.36 9.44 -11.69
N SER A 25 19.62 8.32 -11.02
CA SER A 25 20.69 7.36 -11.32
C SER A 25 20.22 5.94 -11.00
N GLY A 26 20.96 4.92 -11.43
CA GLY A 26 20.67 3.53 -11.08
C GLY A 26 20.94 3.23 -9.59
N GLY A 27 22.11 3.63 -9.11
CA GLY A 27 22.52 3.55 -7.70
C GLY A 27 23.03 4.89 -7.18
N PHE A 28 22.76 5.19 -5.92
CA PHE A 28 23.25 6.39 -5.23
C PHE A 28 24.03 5.96 -3.98
N VAL A 29 25.26 6.44 -3.84
CA VAL A 29 26.11 6.15 -2.68
C VAL A 29 26.64 7.45 -2.11
N PHE A 30 26.51 7.59 -0.80
CA PHE A 30 26.99 8.74 -0.03
C PHE A 30 28.24 8.36 0.76
N ASN A 31 29.30 9.17 0.62
CA ASN A 31 30.58 9.02 1.32
C ASN A 31 31.32 7.70 1.09
N ASP A 32 31.02 6.99 0.00
CA ASP A 32 31.74 5.79 -0.41
C ASP A 32 31.60 5.59 -1.93
N THR A 33 32.34 4.64 -2.49
CA THR A 33 32.23 4.20 -3.88
C THR A 33 32.08 2.69 -3.99
N MET A 34 31.43 2.22 -5.05
CA MET A 34 31.30 0.81 -5.45
C MET A 34 30.60 -0.14 -4.45
N MET A 35 30.57 0.13 -3.15
CA MET A 35 30.07 -0.79 -2.12
C MET A 35 28.65 -1.32 -2.38
N HIS A 36 27.76 -0.47 -2.90
CA HIS A 36 26.39 -0.87 -3.27
C HIS A 36 26.32 -2.04 -4.27
N ALA A 37 27.34 -2.25 -5.10
CA ALA A 37 27.39 -3.37 -6.05
C ALA A 37 27.67 -4.72 -5.36
N GLY A 38 28.23 -4.73 -4.14
CA GLY A 38 28.45 -5.96 -3.37
C GLY A 38 27.25 -6.38 -2.52
N LEU A 39 26.26 -5.50 -2.34
CA LEU A 39 25.12 -5.76 -1.46
C LEU A 39 24.03 -6.54 -2.19
N MET A 40 23.89 -7.83 -1.82
CA MET A 40 22.88 -8.73 -2.39
C MET A 40 21.42 -8.33 -2.10
N SER A 41 21.20 -7.46 -1.10
CA SER A 41 19.87 -6.94 -0.75
C SER A 41 19.43 -5.78 -1.65
N LEU A 42 20.37 -5.08 -2.29
CA LEU A 42 20.10 -3.93 -3.15
C LEU A 42 19.97 -4.39 -4.61
N PRO A 43 18.96 -3.91 -5.35
CA PRO A 43 18.90 -4.15 -6.79
C PRO A 43 20.00 -3.35 -7.48
N PHE A 44 20.84 -4.03 -8.26
CA PHE A 44 21.84 -3.41 -9.11
C PHE A 44 21.31 -3.32 -10.55
N GLY A 45 21.15 -2.10 -11.06
CA GLY A 45 20.50 -1.85 -12.33
C GLY A 45 20.55 -0.38 -12.75
N GLY A 46 20.33 -0.13 -14.04
CA GLY A 46 20.38 1.21 -14.63
C GLY A 46 19.00 1.84 -14.84
N VAL A 47 19.00 3.10 -15.27
CA VAL A 47 17.78 3.83 -15.66
C VAL A 47 18.07 4.71 -16.88
N GLY A 48 17.19 4.67 -17.89
CA GLY A 48 17.37 5.46 -19.12
C GLY A 48 18.58 4.96 -19.92
N GLY A 49 19.48 5.87 -20.31
CA GLY A 49 20.66 5.51 -21.12
C GLY A 49 21.67 4.57 -20.44
N SER A 50 21.60 4.40 -19.11
CA SER A 50 22.43 3.44 -18.39
C SER A 50 21.85 2.02 -18.31
N GLY A 51 20.61 1.81 -18.75
CA GLY A 51 19.95 0.51 -18.77
C GLY A 51 18.53 0.51 -18.19
N MET A 52 18.00 -0.70 -17.96
CA MET A 52 16.68 -0.93 -17.38
C MET A 52 16.67 -2.18 -16.50
N GLY A 53 15.70 -2.26 -15.58
CA GLY A 53 15.61 -3.37 -14.62
C GLY A 53 16.73 -3.35 -13.58
N GLY A 54 16.79 -4.40 -12.76
CA GLY A 54 17.84 -4.58 -11.77
C GLY A 54 17.87 -6.01 -11.24
N TYR A 55 19.06 -6.50 -10.91
CA TYR A 55 19.29 -7.85 -10.40
C TYR A 55 20.09 -7.80 -9.09
N HIS A 56 20.54 -8.96 -8.59
CA HIS A 56 21.11 -9.28 -7.27
C HIS A 56 20.13 -9.91 -6.29
N GLY A 57 20.63 -10.94 -5.58
CA GLY A 57 19.89 -11.67 -4.57
C GLY A 57 18.50 -12.09 -5.04
N PHE A 58 17.49 -11.66 -4.28
CA PHE A 58 16.08 -11.93 -4.59
C PHE A 58 15.60 -11.22 -5.87
N HIS A 59 16.15 -10.06 -6.22
CA HIS A 59 15.79 -9.32 -7.43
C HIS A 59 16.18 -10.06 -8.71
N THR A 60 17.26 -10.86 -8.67
CA THR A 60 17.60 -11.80 -9.74
C THR A 60 16.48 -12.81 -9.96
N PHE A 61 16.01 -13.45 -8.89
CA PHE A 61 14.88 -14.39 -8.99
C PHE A 61 13.64 -13.72 -9.56
N ASP A 62 13.28 -12.55 -9.03
CA ASP A 62 12.14 -11.77 -9.49
C ASP A 62 12.25 -11.34 -10.97
N THR A 63 13.46 -11.12 -11.47
CA THR A 63 13.74 -10.70 -12.85
C THR A 63 13.68 -11.88 -13.83
N PHE A 64 14.21 -13.04 -13.44
CA PHE A 64 14.27 -14.21 -14.33
C PHE A 64 13.08 -15.17 -14.16
N CYS A 65 12.24 -14.98 -13.15
CA CYS A 65 11.05 -15.80 -12.94
C CYS A 65 9.77 -15.08 -13.39
N HIS A 66 8.90 -15.83 -14.06
CA HIS A 66 7.59 -15.35 -14.44
C HIS A 66 6.61 -15.43 -13.27
N LYS A 67 6.15 -14.26 -12.77
CA LYS A 67 5.13 -14.15 -11.72
C LYS A 67 3.74 -14.47 -12.29
N ARG A 68 3.35 -15.75 -12.25
CA ARG A 68 2.05 -16.23 -12.75
C ARG A 68 0.91 -15.85 -11.80
N SER A 69 0.04 -14.95 -12.24
CA SER A 69 -1.22 -14.65 -11.55
C SER A 69 -2.21 -15.82 -11.67
N VAL A 70 -2.72 -16.29 -10.54
CA VAL A 70 -3.74 -17.35 -10.46
C VAL A 70 -4.90 -16.85 -9.62
N LEU A 71 -6.12 -16.93 -10.18
CA LEU A 71 -7.36 -16.62 -9.47
C LEU A 71 -8.23 -17.88 -9.41
N GLU A 72 -8.43 -18.38 -8.20
CA GLU A 72 -9.40 -19.44 -7.94
C GLU A 72 -10.72 -18.82 -7.46
N ARG A 73 -11.83 -19.18 -8.12
CA ARG A 73 -13.17 -18.78 -7.71
C ARG A 73 -13.99 -20.00 -7.37
N LYS A 74 -14.55 -20.02 -6.16
CA LYS A 74 -15.51 -21.04 -5.76
C LYS A 74 -16.81 -20.90 -6.55
N HIS A 75 -17.47 -22.03 -6.81
CA HIS A 75 -18.82 -22.04 -7.37
C HIS A 75 -19.79 -21.43 -6.36
N GLY A 76 -20.48 -20.36 -6.75
CA GLY A 76 -21.45 -19.65 -5.89
C GLY A 76 -21.27 -18.13 -5.86
N GLY A 77 -22.25 -17.42 -5.30
CA GLY A 77 -22.22 -15.96 -5.19
C GLY A 77 -22.39 -15.21 -6.52
N GLU A 78 -22.80 -15.91 -7.59
CA GLU A 78 -22.96 -15.32 -8.92
C GLU A 78 -23.98 -14.19 -8.95
N ALA A 79 -25.08 -14.34 -8.20
CA ALA A 79 -26.11 -13.32 -8.03
C ALA A 79 -25.55 -12.03 -7.39
N MET A 80 -24.57 -12.13 -6.49
CA MET A 80 -23.95 -10.98 -5.83
C MET A 80 -23.08 -10.15 -6.79
N ILE A 81 -22.63 -10.77 -7.89
CA ILE A 81 -21.77 -10.16 -8.90
C ILE A 81 -22.57 -9.87 -10.18
N ALA A 82 -23.89 -10.09 -10.17
CA ALA A 82 -24.77 -9.88 -11.31
C ALA A 82 -24.79 -8.44 -11.84
N ILE A 83 -24.25 -7.48 -11.08
CA ILE A 83 -24.00 -6.11 -11.51
C ILE A 83 -23.10 -6.02 -12.76
N ARG A 84 -22.26 -7.03 -13.02
CA ARG A 84 -21.41 -7.11 -14.23
C ARG A 84 -22.19 -7.45 -15.51
N TYR A 85 -23.41 -7.96 -15.40
CA TYR A 85 -24.19 -8.40 -16.55
C TYR A 85 -25.17 -7.32 -17.06
N PRO A 86 -25.41 -7.26 -18.38
CA PRO A 86 -26.47 -6.45 -18.97
C PRO A 86 -27.87 -6.79 -18.42
N PRO A 87 -28.86 -5.87 -18.51
CA PRO A 87 -28.75 -4.49 -19.01
C PRO A 87 -28.10 -3.56 -17.98
N TYR A 88 -27.34 -2.57 -18.48
CA TYR A 88 -26.65 -1.57 -17.65
C TYR A 88 -27.58 -0.39 -17.34
N THR A 89 -28.21 -0.42 -16.17
CA THR A 89 -29.08 0.67 -15.71
C THR A 89 -28.29 1.74 -14.95
N GLN A 90 -28.82 2.96 -14.88
CA GLN A 90 -28.21 4.04 -14.09
C GLN A 90 -28.04 3.67 -12.61
N LYS A 91 -28.94 2.83 -12.06
CA LYS A 91 -28.86 2.29 -10.70
C LYS A 91 -27.65 1.36 -10.51
N LYS A 92 -27.38 0.44 -11.45
CA LYS A 92 -26.16 -0.39 -11.42
C LYS A 92 -24.91 0.50 -11.50
N GLY A 93 -24.92 1.50 -12.38
CA GLY A 93 -23.81 2.46 -12.52
C GLY A 93 -23.53 3.30 -11.27
N SER A 94 -24.57 3.74 -10.55
CA SER A 94 -24.38 4.49 -9.29
C SER A 94 -23.79 3.62 -8.19
N ILE A 95 -24.16 2.33 -8.12
CA ILE A 95 -23.59 1.35 -7.19
C ILE A 95 -22.11 1.11 -7.51
N VAL A 96 -21.76 0.86 -8.78
CA VAL A 96 -20.35 0.67 -9.18
C VAL A 96 -19.52 1.91 -8.83
N ARG A 97 -20.01 3.11 -9.16
CA ARG A 97 -19.33 4.36 -8.78
C ARG A 97 -19.17 4.49 -7.28
N TRP A 98 -20.16 4.09 -6.49
CA TRP A 98 -20.06 4.13 -5.03
C TRP A 98 -19.03 3.14 -4.48
N ILE A 99 -18.96 1.92 -5.02
CA ILE A 99 -17.95 0.91 -4.65
C ILE A 99 -16.54 1.36 -5.05
N MET A 100 -16.40 1.94 -6.24
CA MET A 100 -15.11 2.40 -6.79
C MET A 100 -14.66 3.76 -6.24
N LYS A 101 -15.51 4.49 -5.51
CA LYS A 101 -15.09 5.71 -4.82
C LYS A 101 -13.98 5.34 -3.84
N LYS A 102 -12.77 5.86 -4.07
CA LYS A 102 -11.67 5.78 -3.10
C LYS A 102 -12.20 6.26 -1.76
N LYS A 103 -12.21 5.38 -0.76
CA LYS A 103 -12.52 5.79 0.61
C LYS A 103 -11.46 6.83 1.01
N PRO A 104 -11.84 8.00 1.54
CA PRO A 104 -10.87 8.97 2.00
C PRO A 104 -10.00 8.31 3.07
N GLN A 105 -8.69 8.44 2.95
CA GLN A 105 -7.74 7.95 3.94
C GLN A 105 -7.94 8.77 5.21
N LYS A 106 -8.74 8.26 6.14
CA LYS A 106 -9.01 8.95 7.40
C LYS A 106 -7.83 8.72 8.35
N SER A 107 -6.83 9.59 8.32
CA SER A 107 -5.80 9.66 9.37
C SER A 107 -6.15 10.75 10.39
N GLY A 108 -6.01 10.45 11.68
CA GLY A 108 -6.17 11.41 12.78
C GLY A 108 -7.34 11.11 13.74
N ILE A 109 -7.26 11.68 14.95
CA ILE A 109 -8.13 11.42 16.11
C ILE A 109 -9.64 11.65 15.85
N ARG A 110 -9.98 12.42 14.81
CA ARG A 110 -11.36 12.70 14.37
C ARG A 110 -12.11 11.46 13.91
N THR A 111 -11.43 10.37 13.57
CA THR A 111 -12.06 9.07 13.23
C THR A 111 -12.64 8.34 14.43
N LEU A 112 -12.13 8.60 15.64
CA LEU A 112 -12.47 7.87 16.87
C LEU A 112 -13.73 8.44 17.56
N ILE A 113 -13.99 9.74 17.40
CA ILE A 113 -15.13 10.46 17.98
C ILE A 113 -16.49 9.75 17.75
N PRO A 114 -16.87 9.35 16.51
CA PRO A 114 -18.16 8.69 16.29
C PRO A 114 -18.25 7.31 16.96
N TYR A 115 -17.16 6.56 17.08
CA TYR A 115 -17.14 5.28 17.79
C TYR A 115 -17.26 5.45 19.30
N PHE A 116 -16.66 6.51 19.84
CA PHE A 116 -16.76 6.84 21.26
C PHE A 116 -18.19 7.27 21.64
N LEU A 117 -18.82 8.12 20.82
CA LEU A 117 -20.22 8.51 21.00
C LEU A 117 -21.18 7.32 20.85
N PHE A 118 -20.92 6.42 19.91
CA PHE A 118 -21.71 5.22 19.76
C PHE A 118 -21.56 4.28 20.97
N GLY A 119 -20.34 4.12 21.48
CA GLY A 119 -20.06 3.32 22.68
C GLY A 119 -20.72 3.88 23.95
N THR A 120 -20.71 5.20 24.13
CA THR A 120 -21.38 5.83 25.29
C THR A 120 -22.90 5.71 25.20
N ILE A 121 -23.49 5.93 24.02
CA ILE A 121 -24.93 5.72 23.78
C ILE A 121 -25.31 4.25 24.01
N PHE A 122 -24.51 3.31 23.52
CA PHE A 122 -24.71 1.88 23.74
C PHE A 122 -24.63 1.50 25.22
N ALA A 123 -23.66 2.02 25.97
CA ALA A 123 -23.52 1.76 27.40
C ALA A 123 -24.70 2.34 28.21
N VAL A 124 -25.17 3.55 27.85
CA VAL A 124 -26.35 4.16 28.47
C VAL A 124 -27.60 3.35 28.14
N LEU A 125 -27.80 2.94 26.89
CA LEU A 125 -28.91 2.07 26.49
C LEU A 125 -28.86 0.72 27.21
N PHE A 126 -27.69 0.11 27.31
CA PHE A 126 -27.50 -1.16 28.00
C PHE A 126 -27.86 -1.06 29.49
N LYS A 127 -27.50 0.07 30.13
CA LYS A 127 -27.83 0.37 31.53
C LYS A 127 -29.31 0.72 31.74
N VAL A 128 -29.92 1.48 30.83
CA VAL A 128 -31.33 1.92 30.89
C VAL A 128 -32.30 0.77 30.61
N TYR A 129 -31.97 -0.13 29.67
CA TYR A 129 -32.80 -1.30 29.35
C TYR A 129 -32.57 -2.49 30.29
N GLY A 130 -31.73 -2.35 31.33
CA GLY A 130 -31.65 -3.33 32.43
C GLY A 130 -31.16 -4.73 32.04
N LEU A 131 -30.42 -4.88 30.93
CA LEU A 131 -29.91 -6.18 30.47
C LEU A 131 -28.85 -6.81 31.39
N GLN A 132 -28.36 -6.05 32.37
CA GLN A 132 -27.39 -6.50 33.37
C GLN A 132 -27.91 -7.69 34.21
N ASN A 133 -29.23 -7.80 34.40
CA ASN A 133 -29.84 -8.85 35.24
C ASN A 133 -30.22 -10.12 34.46
N LYS A 134 -30.03 -10.16 33.14
CA LYS A 134 -30.39 -11.32 32.28
C LYS A 134 -29.21 -12.10 31.73
N ILE A 135 -27.97 -11.63 31.91
CA ILE A 135 -26.77 -12.28 31.36
C ILE A 135 -25.93 -12.86 32.53
N PRO A 136 -25.88 -14.19 32.71
CA PRO A 136 -25.27 -14.83 33.89
C PRO A 136 -23.72 -14.81 33.90
N PHE A 137 -23.07 -14.20 32.91
CA PHE A 137 -21.61 -14.23 32.73
C PHE A 137 -20.87 -13.04 33.40
N LEU A 138 -21.58 -12.05 33.94
CA LEU A 138 -20.97 -10.84 34.54
C LEU A 138 -21.12 -10.79 36.07
N ARG A 139 -21.11 -11.96 36.73
CA ARG A 139 -20.98 -12.07 38.19
C ARG A 139 -19.58 -12.52 38.56
#